data_AF-S2QXN3-F1
#
_entry.id   AF-S2QXN3-F1
#
_cell.length_a   1.000
_cell.length_b   1.000
_cell.length_c   1.000
_cell.angle_alpha   90.00
_cell.angle_beta   90.00
_cell.angle_gamma   90.00
#
_symmetry.space_group_name_H-M   'P 1'
#
loop_
_entity.id
_entity.type
_entity.pdbx_description
1 polymer ?
#
loop_
_entity_poly.entity_id
_entity_poly.type
_entity_poly.pdbx_seq_one_letter_code
_entity_poly.pdbx_strand_id
1 'polypeptide(L)'
;MEKKRQRLFTPGLRVLYIFILDELIEAFVFTPFLNFLQLNFWADIVLYKVLSLVAILGLNLLLLRQKIIFRTSFGWPSWQKFVFWDIVGCLVAWQIFTNRNFLDILQASVIGTIAAVPEEYLYRGVIFGGLLRAFYLANRGGTKRNFLYCMLLSSLAFFACTLE
;
A
#
# COMPACT_ATOMS: atom_id res chain seq x y z
N MET A 1 -8.96 4.43 -35.19
CA MET A 1 -9.09 3.07 -34.64
C MET A 1 -8.80 2.97 -33.12
N GLU A 2 -8.86 4.06 -32.34
CA GLU A 2 -8.48 4.05 -30.91
C GLU A 2 -9.58 3.71 -29.90
N LYS A 3 -10.86 3.80 -30.28
CA LYS A 3 -11.99 3.59 -29.35
C LYS A 3 -12.21 2.13 -28.92
N LYS A 4 -11.64 1.14 -29.63
CA LYS A 4 -11.78 -0.29 -29.28
C LYS A 4 -10.77 -0.77 -28.23
N ARG A 5 -9.60 -0.15 -28.12
CA ARG A 5 -8.54 -0.57 -27.17
C ARG A 5 -8.85 -0.20 -25.72
N GLN A 6 -9.68 0.81 -25.49
CA GLN A 6 -10.07 1.26 -24.14
C GLN A 6 -11.17 0.39 -23.49
N ARG A 7 -11.86 -0.47 -24.25
CA ARG A 7 -12.91 -1.35 -23.73
C ARG A 7 -12.42 -2.71 -23.24
N LEU A 8 -11.18 -3.11 -23.56
CA LEU A 8 -10.73 -4.47 -23.25
C LEU A 8 -10.32 -4.69 -21.78
N PHE A 9 -9.98 -3.63 -21.06
CA PHE A 9 -9.64 -3.72 -19.64
C PHE A 9 -10.73 -3.07 -18.81
N THR A 10 -11.69 -3.87 -18.35
CA THR A 10 -12.54 -3.50 -17.22
C THR A 10 -11.64 -3.04 -16.07
N PRO A 11 -12.01 -1.98 -15.34
CA PRO A 11 -11.21 -1.43 -14.25
C PRO A 11 -10.75 -2.48 -13.21
N GLY A 12 -11.53 -3.54 -12.95
CA GLY A 12 -11.11 -4.64 -12.09
C GLY A 12 -9.96 -5.49 -12.68
N LEU A 13 -9.96 -5.69 -14.00
CA LEU A 13 -8.90 -6.43 -14.71
C LEU A 13 -7.58 -5.63 -14.71
N ARG A 14 -7.65 -4.29 -14.66
CA ARG A 14 -6.45 -3.44 -14.50
C ARG A 14 -5.85 -3.53 -13.11
N VAL A 15 -6.67 -3.65 -12.06
CA VAL A 15 -6.19 -3.85 -10.69
C VAL A 15 -5.46 -5.18 -10.57
N LEU A 16 -6.06 -6.24 -11.11
CA LEU A 16 -5.45 -7.57 -11.11
C LEU A 16 -4.13 -7.58 -11.90
N TYR A 17 -4.07 -6.84 -13.02
CA TYR A 17 -2.85 -6.68 -13.80
C TYR A 17 -1.76 -5.89 -13.06
N ILE A 18 -2.11 -4.85 -12.29
CA ILE A 18 -1.16 -4.13 -11.44
C ILE A 18 -0.60 -5.05 -10.37
N PHE A 19 -1.45 -5.81 -9.69
CA PHE A 19 -1.03 -6.74 -8.65
C PHE A 19 -0.03 -7.77 -9.19
N ILE A 20 -0.33 -8.41 -10.32
CA ILE A 20 0.59 -9.38 -10.95
C ILE A 20 1.90 -8.71 -11.39
N LEU A 21 1.84 -7.51 -11.97
CA LEU A 21 3.04 -6.83 -12.42
C LEU A 21 3.94 -6.39 -11.27
N ASP A 22 3.36 -5.97 -10.15
CA ASP A 22 4.10 -5.56 -8.97
C ASP A 22 4.93 -6.74 -8.42
N GLU A 23 4.28 -7.90 -8.22
CA GLU A 23 4.93 -9.15 -7.79
C GLU A 23 6.03 -9.61 -8.77
N LEU A 24 5.78 -9.51 -10.08
CA LEU A 24 6.78 -9.87 -11.09
C LEU A 24 7.98 -8.91 -11.08
N ILE A 25 7.75 -7.60 -10.96
CA ILE A 25 8.83 -6.62 -10.89
C ILE A 25 9.65 -6.86 -9.63
N GLU A 26 8.98 -7.16 -8.53
CA GLU A 26 9.65 -7.42 -7.27
C GLU A 26 10.58 -8.64 -7.37
N ALA A 27 10.04 -9.79 -7.75
CA ALA A 27 10.78 -11.04 -7.81
C ALA A 27 11.89 -11.04 -8.87
N PHE A 28 11.65 -10.46 -10.06
CA PHE A 28 12.58 -10.54 -11.19
C PHE A 28 13.50 -9.34 -11.35
N VAL A 29 13.16 -8.18 -10.79
CA VAL A 29 13.94 -6.95 -10.94
C VAL A 29 14.53 -6.52 -9.60
N PHE A 30 13.70 -6.34 -8.57
CA PHE A 30 14.18 -5.75 -7.31
C PHE A 30 15.07 -6.69 -6.52
N THR A 31 14.61 -7.92 -6.25
CA THR A 31 15.39 -8.90 -5.48
C THR A 31 16.78 -9.17 -6.08
N PRO A 32 16.93 -9.47 -7.40
CA PRO A 32 18.26 -9.69 -7.97
C PRO A 32 19.11 -8.41 -8.04
N PHE A 33 18.50 -7.25 -8.27
CA PHE A 33 19.22 -5.98 -8.33
C PHE A 33 19.81 -5.58 -6.96
N LEU A 34 19.04 -5.77 -5.89
CA LEU A 34 19.48 -5.49 -4.52
C LEU A 34 20.56 -6.47 -4.06
N ASN A 35 20.38 -7.76 -4.36
CA ASN A 35 21.40 -8.78 -4.10
C ASN A 35 22.73 -8.49 -4.84
N PHE A 36 22.66 -7.89 -6.03
CA PHE A 36 23.86 -7.47 -6.76
C PHE A 36 24.59 -6.29 -6.11
N LEU A 37 23.86 -5.33 -5.52
CA LEU A 37 24.44 -4.15 -4.91
C LEU A 37 25.14 -4.42 -3.56
N GLN A 38 24.86 -5.55 -2.91
CA GLN A 38 25.44 -5.96 -1.62
C GLN A 38 25.45 -4.83 -0.58
N LEU A 39 24.31 -4.15 -0.45
CA LEU A 39 24.18 -3.03 0.47
C LEU A 39 24.13 -3.49 1.92
N ASN A 40 24.44 -2.58 2.84
CA ASN A 40 24.15 -2.77 4.25
C ASN A 40 22.63 -2.98 4.43
N PHE A 41 22.25 -3.87 5.36
CA PHE A 41 20.86 -4.24 5.66
C PHE A 41 19.88 -3.06 5.69
N TRP A 42 20.30 -1.94 6.30
CA TRP A 42 19.51 -0.71 6.38
C TRP A 42 19.27 -0.03 5.03
N ALA A 43 20.33 0.10 4.23
CA ALA A 43 20.24 0.71 2.92
C ALA A 43 19.41 -0.17 1.97
N ASP A 44 19.50 -1.49 2.13
CA ASP A 44 18.80 -2.46 1.32
C ASP A 44 17.28 -2.38 1.52
N ILE A 45 16.81 -2.42 2.77
CA ILE A 45 15.37 -2.29 3.11
C ILE A 45 14.79 -0.96 2.62
N VAL A 46 15.50 0.14 2.88
CA VAL A 46 15.03 1.47 2.49
C VAL A 46 14.97 1.59 0.97
N LEU A 47 16.00 1.14 0.26
CA LEU A 47 16.06 1.20 -1.19
C LEU A 47 14.95 0.33 -1.81
N TYR A 48 14.77 -0.88 -1.32
CA TYR A 48 13.70 -1.78 -1.73
C TYR A 48 12.31 -1.13 -1.59
N LYS A 49 11.98 -0.59 -0.40
CA LYS A 49 10.66 0.02 -0.16
C LYS A 49 10.45 1.29 -1.01
N VAL A 50 11.50 2.07 -1.26
CA VAL A 50 11.42 3.24 -2.15
C VAL A 50 11.20 2.81 -3.61
N LEU A 51 11.92 1.79 -4.09
CA LEU A 51 11.75 1.26 -5.45
C LEU A 51 10.36 0.69 -5.66
N SER A 52 9.85 -0.10 -4.70
CA SER A 52 8.48 -0.60 -4.68
C SER A 52 7.46 0.54 -4.77
N LEU A 53 7.58 1.57 -3.93
CA LEU A 53 6.69 2.73 -3.98
C LEU A 53 6.72 3.44 -5.35
N VAL A 54 7.90 3.62 -5.94
CA VAL A 54 8.07 4.24 -7.26
C VAL A 54 7.43 3.38 -8.37
N ALA A 55 7.60 2.07 -8.32
CA ALA A 55 6.96 1.15 -9.28
C ALA A 55 5.44 1.20 -9.16
N ILE A 56 4.88 1.13 -7.95
CA ILE A 56 3.43 1.20 -7.72
C ILE A 56 2.86 2.53 -8.21
N LEU A 57 3.56 3.66 -7.94
CA LEU A 57 3.19 4.98 -8.44
C LEU A 57 3.20 5.01 -9.98
N GLY A 58 4.23 4.45 -10.60
CA GLY A 58 4.35 4.33 -12.05
C GLY A 58 3.23 3.48 -12.67
N LEU A 59 2.96 2.31 -12.11
CA LEU A 59 1.90 1.39 -12.53
C LEU A 59 0.52 2.04 -12.41
N ASN A 60 0.25 2.72 -11.29
CA ASN A 60 -0.99 3.44 -11.09
C ASN A 60 -1.17 4.57 -12.12
N LEU A 61 -0.11 5.36 -12.38
CA LEU A 61 -0.12 6.41 -13.40
C LEU A 61 -0.38 5.85 -14.81
N LEU A 62 0.24 4.73 -15.16
CA LEU A 62 0.14 4.12 -16.49
C LEU A 62 -1.22 3.46 -16.74
N LEU A 63 -1.73 2.67 -15.79
CA LEU A 63 -2.84 1.74 -16.02
C LEU A 63 -4.19 2.26 -15.49
N LEU A 64 -4.21 2.81 -14.28
CA LEU A 64 -5.43 3.26 -13.61
C LEU A 64 -5.68 4.76 -13.78
N ARG A 65 -4.62 5.55 -13.95
CA ARG A 65 -4.64 7.03 -14.00
C ARG A 65 -5.48 7.61 -12.87
N GLN A 66 -5.48 6.95 -11.72
CA GLN A 66 -6.23 7.43 -10.56
C GLN A 66 -5.46 8.61 -9.98
N LYS A 67 -6.09 9.78 -9.94
CA LYS A 67 -5.65 10.88 -9.07
C LYS A 67 -5.93 10.45 -7.64
N ILE A 68 -4.99 9.73 -7.04
CA ILE A 68 -4.98 9.52 -5.60
C ILE A 68 -4.56 10.86 -5.02
N ILE A 69 -5.56 11.68 -4.71
CA ILE A 69 -5.33 12.94 -4.01
C ILE A 69 -4.85 12.51 -2.63
N PHE A 70 -3.56 12.63 -2.36
CA PHE A 70 -3.03 12.74 -1.01
C PHE A 70 -3.60 14.03 -0.43
N ARG A 71 -4.90 14.01 -0.10
CA ARG A 71 -5.56 15.12 0.56
C ARG A 71 -5.13 14.98 2.01
N THR A 72 -3.95 15.49 2.31
CA THR A 72 -3.53 15.86 3.66
C THR A 72 -4.36 17.07 4.10
N SER A 73 -5.68 16.93 4.09
CA SER A 73 -6.55 17.85 4.79
C SER A 73 -6.45 17.48 6.26
N PHE A 74 -5.36 17.93 6.88
CA PHE A 74 -5.14 17.91 8.33
C PHE A 74 -6.12 18.91 9.00
N GLY A 75 -7.42 18.74 8.77
CA GLY A 75 -8.44 19.27 9.66
C GLY A 75 -8.63 18.19 10.71
N TRP A 76 -7.97 18.31 11.87
CA TRP A 76 -7.92 17.25 12.88
C TRP A 76 -9.31 17.04 13.53
N PRO A 77 -10.07 15.96 13.23
CA PRO A 77 -11.16 15.56 14.10
C PRO A 77 -10.59 15.09 15.45
N SER A 78 -11.26 15.44 16.55
CA SER A 78 -10.83 15.18 17.94
C SER A 78 -10.42 13.71 18.21
N TRP A 79 -11.04 12.76 17.53
CA TRP A 79 -10.79 11.31 17.68
C TRP A 79 -9.37 10.88 17.29
N GLN A 80 -8.73 11.54 16.32
CA GLN A 80 -7.37 11.17 15.90
C GLN A 80 -6.31 11.52 16.97
N LYS A 81 -6.60 12.46 17.87
CA LYS A 81 -5.73 12.73 19.03
C LYS A 81 -5.70 11.54 19.99
N PHE A 82 -6.83 10.87 20.20
CA PHE A 82 -6.89 9.65 21.01
C PHE A 82 -6.06 8.53 20.37
N VAL A 83 -6.20 8.30 19.06
CA VAL A 83 -5.42 7.28 18.35
C VAL A 83 -3.91 7.59 18.42
N PHE A 84 -3.52 8.85 18.30
CA PHE A 84 -2.13 9.26 18.42
C PHE A 84 -1.59 8.99 19.84
N TRP A 85 -2.31 9.39 20.88
CA TRP A 85 -1.93 9.14 22.27
C TRP A 85 -1.92 7.65 22.63
N ASP A 86 -2.81 6.85 22.04
CA ASP A 86 -2.85 5.41 22.20
C ASP A 86 -1.60 4.75 21.59
N ILE A 87 -1.23 5.14 20.37
CA ILE A 87 0.01 4.68 19.73
C ILE A 87 1.24 5.07 20.57
N VAL A 88 1.31 6.32 21.04
CA VAL A 88 2.38 6.78 21.93
C VAL A 88 2.40 5.98 23.23
N GLY A 89 1.23 5.72 23.82
CA GLY A 89 1.06 4.89 25.01
C GLY A 89 1.56 3.46 24.81
N CYS A 90 1.24 2.84 23.68
CA CYS A 90 1.74 1.51 23.31
C CYS A 90 3.26 1.50 23.15
N LEU A 91 3.86 2.53 22.53
CA LEU A 91 5.31 2.64 22.38
C LEU A 91 6.03 2.81 23.74
N VAL A 92 5.47 3.61 24.64
CA VAL A 92 6.01 3.80 26.00
C VAL A 92 5.84 2.51 26.83
N ALA A 93 4.69 1.85 26.75
CA ALA A 93 4.48 0.55 27.40
C ALA A 93 5.48 -0.49 26.87
N TRP A 94 5.70 -0.55 25.56
CA TRP A 94 6.67 -1.44 24.92
C TRP A 94 8.10 -1.20 25.43
N GLN A 95 8.48 0.07 25.64
CA GLN A 95 9.76 0.40 26.25
C GLN A 95 9.91 -0.16 27.66
N ILE A 96 8.87 0.01 28.49
CA ILE A 96 8.85 -0.45 29.88
C ILE A 96 8.93 -1.98 29.94
N PHE A 97 8.18 -2.69 29.09
CA PHE A 97 8.14 -4.15 29.08
C PHE A 97 9.41 -4.79 28.51
N THR A 98 10.06 -4.16 27.53
CA THR A 98 11.18 -4.79 26.80
C THR A 98 12.55 -4.34 27.32
N ASN A 99 12.61 -3.34 28.21
CA ASN A 99 13.84 -2.72 28.71
C ASN A 99 14.86 -2.39 27.59
N ARG A 100 14.33 -1.96 26.44
CA ARG A 100 15.10 -1.57 25.25
C ARG A 100 15.37 -0.08 25.28
N ASN A 101 16.50 0.32 24.69
CA ASN A 101 16.82 1.74 24.54
C ASN A 101 15.76 2.43 23.67
N PHE A 102 15.42 3.67 24.02
CA PHE A 102 14.47 4.49 23.27
C PHE A 102 14.86 4.65 21.79
N LEU A 103 16.16 4.68 21.51
CA LEU A 103 16.70 4.76 20.15
C LEU A 103 16.34 3.53 19.30
N ASP A 104 16.33 2.32 19.87
CA ASP A 104 15.97 1.09 19.16
C ASP A 104 14.47 1.08 18.80
N ILE A 105 13.63 1.60 19.70
CA ILE A 105 12.18 1.71 19.50
C ILE A 105 11.86 2.75 18.42
N LEU A 106 12.57 3.88 18.44
CA LEU A 106 12.42 4.91 17.43
C LEU A 106 12.88 4.41 16.05
N GLN A 107 13.99 3.68 15.99
CA GLN A 107 14.44 3.02 14.76
C GLN A 107 13.42 2.01 14.25
N ALA A 108 12.89 1.14 15.11
CA ALA A 108 11.86 0.18 14.73
C ALA A 108 10.57 0.86 14.23
N SER A 109 10.16 1.97 14.87
CA SER A 109 9.00 2.76 14.45
C SER A 109 9.22 3.41 13.08
N VAL A 110 10.42 3.94 12.81
CA VAL A 110 10.78 4.50 11.51
C VAL A 110 10.77 3.42 10.44
N ILE A 111 11.36 2.24 10.69
CA ILE A 111 11.32 1.10 9.77
C ILE A 111 9.87 0.69 9.48
N GLY A 112 9.06 0.51 10.54
CA GLY A 112 7.67 0.13 10.41
C GLY A 112 6.87 1.15 9.60
N THR A 113 7.13 2.44 9.80
CA THR A 113 6.46 3.51 9.03
C THR A 113 6.88 3.50 7.56
N ILE A 114 8.18 3.36 7.28
CA ILE A 114 8.71 3.27 5.90
C ILE A 114 8.16 2.03 5.20
N ALA A 115 8.03 0.91 5.89
CA ALA A 115 7.47 -0.33 5.34
C ALA A 115 5.95 -0.23 5.10
N ALA A 116 5.21 0.40 6.02
CA ALA A 116 3.76 0.50 5.94
C ALA A 116 3.27 1.45 4.84
N VAL A 117 4.04 2.50 4.51
CA VAL A 117 3.60 3.52 3.53
C VAL A 117 3.38 2.94 2.12
N PRO A 118 4.32 2.17 1.52
CA PRO A 118 4.10 1.53 0.23
C PRO A 118 2.94 0.53 0.23
N GLU A 119 2.84 -0.28 1.28
CA GLU A 119 1.79 -1.30 1.40
C GLU A 119 0.39 -0.66 1.50
N GLU A 120 0.23 0.33 2.36
CA GLU A 120 -1.02 1.10 2.45
C GLU A 120 -1.37 1.78 1.14
N TYR A 121 -0.36 2.31 0.43
CA TYR A 121 -0.57 2.93 -0.88
C TYR A 121 -1.06 1.92 -1.92
N LEU A 122 -0.44 0.75 -2.02
CA LEU A 122 -0.83 -0.31 -2.96
C LEU A 122 -2.22 -0.85 -2.64
N TYR A 123 -2.43 -1.34 -1.41
CA TYR A 123 -3.63 -2.09 -1.06
C TYR A 123 -4.85 -1.19 -0.84
N ARG A 124 -4.70 -0.10 -0.07
CA ARG A 124 -5.83 0.78 0.24
C ARG A 124 -5.99 1.92 -0.75
N GLY A 125 -4.90 2.37 -1.37
CA GLY A 125 -4.95 3.40 -2.42
C GLY A 125 -5.33 2.81 -3.78
N VAL A 126 -4.46 1.96 -4.33
CA VAL A 126 -4.53 1.51 -5.73
C VAL A 126 -5.53 0.36 -5.91
N ILE A 127 -5.40 -0.73 -5.14
CA ILE A 127 -6.23 -1.93 -5.29
C ILE A 127 -7.67 -1.64 -4.85
N PHE A 128 -7.87 -1.20 -3.61
CA PHE A 128 -9.20 -0.87 -3.10
C PHE A 128 -9.89 0.22 -3.94
N GLY A 129 -9.19 1.32 -4.24
CA GLY A 129 -9.74 2.40 -5.07
C GLY A 129 -10.08 1.95 -6.50
N GLY A 130 -9.24 1.09 -7.10
CA GLY A 130 -9.48 0.48 -8.40
C GLY A 130 -10.69 -0.45 -8.43
N LEU A 131 -10.82 -1.32 -7.42
CA LEU A 131 -11.96 -2.22 -7.26
C LEU A 131 -13.25 -1.42 -7.05
N LEU A 132 -13.23 -0.41 -6.17
CA LEU A 132 -14.40 0.41 -5.89
C LEU A 132 -14.89 1.14 -7.15
N ARG A 133 -13.97 1.68 -7.96
CA ARG A 133 -14.30 2.27 -9.26
C ARG A 133 -14.91 1.24 -10.21
N ALA A 134 -14.39 0.01 -10.21
CA ALA A 134 -14.90 -1.07 -11.04
C ALA A 134 -16.33 -1.47 -10.68
N PHE A 135 -16.60 -1.67 -9.41
CA PHE A 135 -17.93 -2.03 -8.92
C PHE A 135 -18.93 -0.88 -9.06
N TYR A 136 -18.49 0.37 -8.90
CA TYR A 136 -19.34 1.54 -9.14
C TYR A 136 -19.79 1.64 -10.60
N LEU A 137 -18.89 1.36 -11.55
CA LEU A 137 -19.22 1.33 -12.98
C LEU A 137 -20.13 0.14 -13.34
N ALA A 138 -19.99 -0.99 -12.66
CA ALA A 138 -20.73 -2.22 -12.95
C ALA A 138 -22.14 -2.27 -12.31
N ASN A 139 -22.32 -1.73 -11.11
CA ASN A 139 -23.57 -1.88 -10.34
C ASN A 139 -24.02 -0.52 -9.75
N ARG A 140 -25.03 0.10 -10.38
CA ARG A 140 -25.57 1.42 -9.96
C ARG A 140 -26.40 1.42 -8.65
N GLY A 141 -26.70 0.26 -8.06
CA GLY A 141 -27.68 0.16 -6.95
C GLY A 141 -27.21 -0.47 -5.63
N GLY A 142 -25.95 -0.95 -5.52
CA GLY A 142 -25.50 -1.81 -4.42
C GLY A 142 -24.34 -1.27 -3.57
N THR A 143 -24.30 0.03 -3.30
CA THR A 143 -23.09 0.75 -2.85
C THR A 143 -22.48 0.22 -1.56
N LYS A 144 -23.29 -0.14 -0.54
CA LYS A 144 -22.79 -0.64 0.75
C LYS A 144 -22.19 -2.05 0.68
N ARG A 145 -22.84 -2.96 -0.04
CA ARG A 145 -22.38 -4.35 -0.18
C ARG A 145 -21.13 -4.43 -1.04
N ASN A 146 -21.08 -3.65 -2.12
CA ASN A 146 -19.90 -3.57 -2.98
C ASN A 146 -18.68 -2.99 -2.25
N PHE A 147 -18.88 -2.01 -1.36
CA PHE A 147 -17.81 -1.46 -0.51
C PHE A 147 -17.20 -2.53 0.40
N LEU A 148 -18.05 -3.31 1.09
CA LEU A 148 -17.61 -4.42 1.94
C LEU A 148 -16.83 -5.48 1.14
N TYR A 149 -17.28 -5.84 -0.06
CA TYR A 149 -16.54 -6.77 -0.91
C TYR A 149 -15.19 -6.21 -1.37
N CYS A 150 -15.11 -4.93 -1.74
CA CYS A 150 -13.84 -4.30 -2.10
C CYS A 150 -12.86 -4.31 -0.91
N MET A 151 -13.37 -4.04 0.29
CA MET A 151 -12.57 -4.05 1.51
C MET A 151 -12.04 -5.45 1.81
N LEU A 152 -12.92 -6.46 1.78
CA LEU A 152 -12.53 -7.87 1.95
C LEU A 152 -11.49 -8.31 0.91
N LEU A 153 -11.69 -8.00 -0.36
CA LEU A 153 -10.75 -8.36 -1.42
C LEU A 153 -9.39 -7.65 -1.26
N SER A 154 -9.38 -6.37 -0.92
CA SER A 154 -8.12 -5.65 -0.67
C SER A 154 -7.37 -6.20 0.54
N SER A 155 -8.09 -6.60 1.60
CA SER A 155 -7.49 -7.19 2.79
C SER A 155 -6.99 -8.62 2.54
N LEU A 156 -7.70 -9.40 1.73
CA LEU A 156 -7.24 -10.74 1.31
C LEU A 156 -5.99 -10.66 0.44
N ALA A 157 -5.92 -9.70 -0.48
CA ALA A 157 -4.73 -9.47 -1.30
C ALA A 157 -3.52 -9.07 -0.43
N PHE A 158 -3.73 -8.18 0.55
CA PHE A 158 -2.70 -7.84 1.52
C PHE A 158 -2.22 -9.08 2.28
N PHE A 159 -3.16 -9.85 2.86
CA PHE A 159 -2.85 -11.05 3.62
C PHE A 159 -2.09 -12.11 2.81
N ALA A 160 -2.43 -12.30 1.54
CA ALA A 160 -1.76 -13.26 0.68
C ALA A 160 -0.28 -12.89 0.44
N CYS A 161 0.00 -11.60 0.26
CA CYS A 161 1.35 -11.08 0.02
C CYS A 161 2.19 -10.99 1.32
N THR A 162 1.56 -10.78 2.49
CA THR A 162 2.30 -10.77 3.78
C THR A 162 2.68 -12.16 4.30
N LEU A 163 2.19 -13.22 3.66
CA LEU A 163 2.42 -14.62 4.04
C LEU A 163 3.62 -15.26 3.33
N GLU A 164 4.19 -14.56 2.34
CA GLU A 164 5.43 -14.95 1.64
C GLU A 164 6.67 -14.39 2.36
#